data_AF-A0A3R8TF62-F1
#
_entry.id   AF-A0A3R8TF62-F1
#
_cell.length_a   1.000
_cell.length_b   1.000
_cell.length_c   1.000
_cell.angle_alpha   90.00
_cell.angle_beta   90.00
_cell.angle_gamma   90.00
#
_symmetry.space_group_name_H-M   'P 1'
#
loop_
_entity.id
_entity.type
_entity.pdbx_description
1 polymer ?
#
loop_
_entity_poly.entity_id
_entity_poly.type
_entity_poly.pdbx_seq_one_letter_code
_entity_poly.pdbx_strand_id
1 'polypeptide(L)'
;MRSSIHIVDVDRTETWTRYRTGLCDRCMANCCTMPVEVKLPDLVRLELVDPFEAEHEAPKQIAKRLSKAGLIEHFNFKHEIYTLGRRADGDCRFLDAQTRRCTVYDKRPGTCRKHPQVGPRPNHCPYGQRS
;
A
#
# COMPACT_ATOMS: atom_id res chain seq x y z
N MET A 1 34.29 5.53 11.22
CA MET A 1 33.05 4.72 11.22
C MET A 1 32.54 4.63 9.80
N ARG A 2 32.62 3.45 9.16
CA ARG A 2 31.98 3.25 7.85
C ARG A 2 30.49 3.21 8.11
N SER A 3 29.77 4.27 7.77
CA SER A 3 28.31 4.19 7.65
C SER A 3 28.06 3.18 6.54
N SER A 4 27.74 1.93 6.90
CA SER A 4 27.31 0.94 5.93
C SER A 4 25.99 1.46 5.38
N ILE A 5 26.03 2.01 4.17
CA ILE A 5 24.83 2.38 3.43
C ILE A 5 24.09 1.06 3.21
N HIS A 6 23.15 0.75 4.10
CA HIS A 6 22.24 -0.36 3.92
C HIS A 6 21.22 0.07 2.88
N ILE A 7 21.53 -0.23 1.62
CA ILE A 7 20.62 -0.05 0.51
C ILE A 7 19.53 -1.12 0.64
N VAL A 8 18.28 -0.67 0.82
CA VAL A 8 17.12 -1.56 0.79
C VAL A 8 16.54 -1.57 -0.61
N ASP A 9 16.29 -2.78 -1.10
CA ASP A 9 15.65 -3.05 -2.38
C ASP A 9 14.28 -3.68 -2.10
N VAL A 10 13.21 -3.04 -2.58
CA VAL A 10 11.83 -3.46 -2.33
C VAL A 10 11.50 -4.80 -2.97
N ASP A 11 12.17 -5.16 -4.07
CA ASP A 11 11.93 -6.40 -4.81
C ASP A 11 12.80 -7.55 -4.28
N ARG A 12 13.85 -7.24 -3.53
CA ARG A 12 14.76 -8.22 -2.91
C ARG A 12 14.51 -8.34 -1.42
N THR A 13 13.57 -9.23 -1.08
CA THR A 13 13.10 -9.39 0.31
C THR A 13 14.22 -9.71 1.31
N GLU A 14 15.33 -10.32 0.90
CA GLU A 14 16.50 -10.59 1.74
C GLU A 14 17.14 -9.31 2.30
N THR A 15 17.01 -8.18 1.59
CA THR A 15 17.54 -6.87 2.00
C THR A 15 16.66 -6.18 3.04
N TRP A 16 15.45 -6.69 3.29
CA TRP A 16 14.50 -6.08 4.21
C TRP A 16 14.97 -6.19 5.67
N THR A 17 14.65 -5.16 6.44
CA THR A 17 15.00 -5.08 7.86
C THR A 17 13.95 -5.80 8.70
N ARG A 18 14.37 -6.62 9.66
CA ARG A 18 13.47 -7.16 10.69
C ARG A 18 12.76 -6.01 11.40
N TYR A 19 11.44 -6.10 11.49
CA TYR A 19 10.62 -5.03 12.04
C TYR A 19 10.86 -4.82 13.53
N ARG A 20 10.80 -3.56 13.95
CA ARG A 20 10.75 -3.11 15.34
C ARG A 20 9.87 -1.86 15.42
N THR A 21 9.24 -1.65 16.57
CA THR A 21 8.40 -0.46 16.81
C THR A 21 9.20 0.82 16.58
N GLY A 22 8.57 1.82 15.93
CA GLY A 22 9.19 3.12 15.65
C GLY A 22 9.96 3.20 14.32
N LEU A 23 10.04 2.13 13.52
CA LEU A 23 10.69 2.21 12.19
C LEU A 23 10.01 3.25 11.28
N CYS A 24 8.67 3.35 11.30
CA CYS A 24 7.94 4.28 10.44
C CYS A 24 8.24 5.76 10.73
N ASP A 25 8.76 6.11 11.92
CA ASP A 25 8.96 7.52 12.31
C ASP A 25 10.04 8.22 11.50
N ARG A 26 11.03 7.47 11.00
CA ARG A 26 12.15 7.98 10.19
C ARG A 26 12.25 7.28 8.83
N CYS A 27 11.17 6.65 8.37
CA CYS A 27 11.16 5.85 7.15
C CYS A 27 10.82 6.69 5.91
N MET A 28 11.43 6.35 4.76
CA MET A 28 11.09 6.85 3.41
C MET A 28 9.78 6.27 2.84
N ALA A 29 9.12 5.39 3.60
CA ALA A 29 7.86 4.73 3.26
C ALA A 29 7.92 3.85 1.99
N ASN A 30 9.00 3.08 1.81
CA ASN A 30 9.14 2.14 0.70
C ASN A 30 8.02 1.09 0.66
N CYS A 31 7.43 0.71 1.79
CA CYS A 31 6.24 -0.15 1.78
C CYS A 31 5.02 0.50 1.10
N CYS A 32 4.99 1.84 1.02
CA CYS A 32 3.99 2.59 0.27
C CYS A 32 4.36 2.78 -1.20
N THR A 33 5.51 2.30 -1.69
CA THR A 33 5.81 2.25 -3.13
C THR A 33 5.46 0.90 -3.76
N MET A 34 5.15 -0.09 -2.92
CA MET A 34 4.78 -1.43 -3.35
C MET A 34 3.31 -1.50 -3.81
N PRO A 35 2.96 -2.46 -4.68
CA PRO A 35 1.57 -2.77 -4.98
C PRO A 35 0.77 -3.13 -3.72
N VAL A 36 -0.39 -2.51 -3.56
CA VAL A 36 -1.30 -2.78 -2.45
C VAL A 36 -2.56 -3.44 -2.98
N GLU A 37 -2.65 -4.74 -2.75
CA GLU A 37 -3.84 -5.53 -3.01
C GLU A 37 -4.87 -5.34 -1.90
N VAL A 38 -6.11 -5.08 -2.31
CA VAL A 38 -7.26 -4.82 -1.44
C VAL A 38 -8.50 -5.53 -1.95
N LYS A 39 -9.45 -5.77 -1.04
CA LYS A 39 -10.80 -6.28 -1.39
C LYS A 39 -11.84 -5.17 -1.31
N LEU A 40 -13.05 -5.43 -1.80
CA LEU A 40 -14.16 -4.46 -1.79
C LEU A 40 -14.40 -3.78 -0.41
N PRO A 41 -14.37 -4.49 0.74
CA PRO A 41 -14.54 -3.82 2.04
C PRO A 41 -13.44 -2.82 2.39
N ASP A 42 -12.23 -3.03 1.87
CA ASP A 42 -11.13 -2.07 2.03
C ASP A 42 -11.35 -0.83 1.15
N LEU A 43 -11.95 -0.97 -0.03
CA LEU A 43 -12.32 0.16 -0.89
C LEU A 43 -13.42 1.03 -0.24
N VAL A 44 -14.40 0.40 0.41
CA VAL A 44 -15.43 1.09 1.20
C VAL A 44 -14.80 1.82 2.38
N ARG A 45 -13.91 1.15 3.12
CA ARG A 45 -13.18 1.74 4.24
C ARG A 45 -12.32 2.93 3.83
N LEU A 46 -11.73 2.89 2.64
CA LEU A 46 -10.97 3.99 2.04
C LEU A 46 -11.88 5.08 1.43
N GLU A 47 -13.20 4.90 1.50
CA GLU A 47 -14.22 5.80 0.94
C GLU A 47 -14.07 6.01 -0.57
N LEU A 48 -13.55 5.01 -1.28
CA LEU A 48 -13.45 5.01 -2.75
C LEU A 48 -14.70 4.42 -3.41
N VAL A 49 -15.45 3.65 -2.65
CA VAL A 49 -16.68 2.96 -3.04
C VAL A 49 -17.69 3.19 -1.94
N ASP A 50 -18.91 3.56 -2.31
CA ASP A 50 -20.00 3.73 -1.37
C ASP A 50 -20.52 2.35 -0.90
N PRO A 51 -20.97 2.18 0.36
CA PRO A 51 -21.54 0.90 0.81
C PRO A 51 -22.71 0.40 -0.05
N PHE A 52 -23.58 1.30 -0.52
CA PHE A 52 -24.69 0.94 -1.40
C PHE A 52 -24.18 0.46 -2.77
N GLU A 53 -23.17 1.14 -3.33
CA GLU A 53 -22.50 0.68 -4.56
C GLU A 53 -21.90 -0.71 -4.37
N ALA A 54 -21.24 -0.97 -3.24
CA ALA A 54 -20.62 -2.26 -2.94
C ALA A 54 -21.63 -3.41 -2.82
N GLU A 55 -22.87 -3.13 -2.43
CA GLU A 55 -23.94 -4.12 -2.31
C GLU A 55 -24.66 -4.42 -3.64
N HIS A 56 -24.74 -3.42 -4.53
CA HIS A 56 -25.62 -3.49 -5.70
C HIS A 56 -24.88 -3.54 -7.04
N GLU A 57 -23.62 -3.13 -7.11
CA GLU A 57 -22.84 -3.15 -8.34
C GLU A 57 -21.92 -4.38 -8.45
N ALA A 58 -21.82 -4.91 -9.66
CA ALA A 58 -20.88 -6.00 -9.94
C ALA A 58 -19.42 -5.52 -9.77
N PRO A 59 -18.52 -6.29 -9.14
CA PRO A 59 -17.12 -5.93 -8.89
C PRO A 59 -16.36 -5.39 -10.12
N LYS A 60 -16.68 -5.92 -11.31
CA LYS A 60 -16.10 -5.50 -12.58
C LYS A 60 -16.50 -4.07 -12.99
N GLN A 61 -17.73 -3.63 -12.70
CA GLN A 61 -18.17 -2.27 -13.03
C GLN A 61 -17.52 -1.25 -12.10
N ILE A 62 -17.48 -1.56 -10.79
CA ILE A 62 -16.72 -0.80 -9.79
C ILE A 62 -15.25 -0.68 -10.23
N ALA A 63 -14.61 -1.79 -10.62
CA ALA A 63 -13.23 -1.78 -11.10
C ALA A 63 -13.03 -0.86 -12.32
N LYS A 64 -13.95 -0.90 -13.30
CA LYS A 64 -13.90 -0.05 -14.48
C LYS A 64 -14.00 1.44 -14.12
N ARG A 65 -14.92 1.81 -13.23
CA ARG A 65 -15.08 3.18 -12.71
C ARG A 65 -13.81 3.66 -11.99
N LEU A 66 -13.31 2.85 -11.06
CA LEU A 66 -12.11 3.17 -10.28
C LEU A 66 -10.85 3.28 -11.15
N SER A 67 -10.70 2.40 -12.14
CA SER A 67 -9.57 2.43 -13.07
C SER A 67 -9.61 3.69 -13.94
N LYS A 68 -10.78 4.11 -14.42
CA LYS A 68 -10.96 5.38 -15.15
C LYS A 68 -10.61 6.60 -14.30
N ALA A 69 -10.91 6.56 -13.00
CA ALA A 69 -10.52 7.60 -12.04
C ALA A 69 -9.04 7.50 -11.60
N GLY A 70 -8.30 6.50 -12.10
CA GLY A 70 -6.92 6.22 -11.74
C GLY A 70 -6.74 5.69 -10.31
N LEU A 71 -7.82 5.38 -9.59
CA LEU A 71 -7.82 4.96 -8.17
C LEU A 71 -7.30 3.54 -7.97
N ILE A 72 -7.42 2.70 -8.99
CA ILE A 72 -6.81 1.36 -9.07
C ILE A 72 -6.01 1.25 -10.36
N GLU A 73 -4.99 0.41 -10.35
CA GLU A 73 -4.17 0.11 -11.54
C GLU A 73 -4.48 -1.26 -12.14
N HIS A 74 -5.01 -2.20 -11.33
CA HIS A 74 -5.31 -3.56 -11.77
C HIS A 74 -6.50 -4.14 -11.01
N PHE A 75 -7.22 -5.06 -11.65
CA PHE A 75 -8.31 -5.82 -11.05
C PHE A 75 -8.23 -7.29 -11.49
N ASN A 76 -8.06 -8.18 -10.52
CA ASN A 76 -8.10 -9.62 -10.72
C ASN A 76 -9.55 -10.11 -10.58
N PHE A 77 -10.20 -10.39 -11.71
CA PHE A 77 -11.60 -10.83 -11.74
C PHE A 77 -11.83 -12.17 -11.01
N LYS A 78 -10.89 -13.13 -11.12
CA LYS A 78 -11.05 -14.47 -10.54
C LYS A 78 -11.10 -14.45 -9.01
N HIS A 79 -10.38 -13.52 -8.39
CA HIS A 79 -10.24 -13.43 -6.94
C HIS A 79 -10.87 -12.17 -6.33
N GLU A 80 -11.45 -11.31 -7.17
CA GLU A 80 -12.02 -10.01 -6.80
C GLU A 80 -11.05 -9.14 -5.99
N ILE A 81 -9.79 -9.13 -6.44
CA ILE A 81 -8.70 -8.35 -5.83
C ILE A 81 -8.44 -7.12 -6.68
N TYR A 82 -8.39 -5.97 -6.02
CA TYR A 82 -8.07 -4.68 -6.62
C TYR A 82 -6.66 -4.27 -6.20
N THR A 83 -5.89 -3.72 -7.12
CA THR A 83 -4.59 -3.13 -6.81
C THR A 83 -4.73 -1.62 -6.79
N LEU A 84 -4.48 -0.98 -5.64
CA LEU A 84 -4.57 0.47 -5.51
C LEU A 84 -3.62 1.18 -6.48
N GLY A 85 -4.09 2.28 -7.05
CA GLY A 85 -3.32 3.07 -7.99
C GLY A 85 -2.16 3.80 -7.33
N ARG A 86 -0.99 3.74 -7.96
CA ARG A 86 0.18 4.56 -7.62
C ARG A 86 0.20 5.84 -8.44
N ARG A 87 0.91 6.84 -7.93
CA ARG A 87 1.27 8.06 -8.66
C ARG A 87 2.38 7.75 -9.67
N ALA A 88 2.69 8.71 -10.54
CA ALA A 88 3.72 8.57 -11.56
C ALA A 88 5.13 8.33 -10.98
N ASP A 89 5.39 8.77 -9.75
CA ASP A 89 6.64 8.55 -9.01
C ASP A 89 6.71 7.16 -8.34
N GLY A 90 5.68 6.33 -8.50
CA GLY A 90 5.60 5.01 -7.87
C GLY A 90 5.14 5.05 -6.42
N ASP A 91 4.77 6.19 -5.86
CA ASP A 91 4.19 6.24 -4.51
C ASP A 91 2.72 5.85 -4.51
N CYS A 92 2.25 5.23 -3.44
CA CYS A 92 0.83 5.08 -3.15
C CYS A 92 0.16 6.45 -3.17
N ARG A 93 -1.02 6.55 -3.79
CA ARG A 93 -1.78 7.81 -3.87
C ARG A 93 -2.07 8.45 -2.50
N PHE A 94 -2.14 7.66 -1.44
CA PHE A 94 -2.37 8.15 -0.08
C PHE A 94 -1.08 8.47 0.69
N LEU A 95 0.08 8.54 0.03
CA LEU A 95 1.33 8.90 0.67
C LEU A 95 1.55 10.41 0.61
N ASP A 96 1.68 11.03 1.78
CA ASP A 96 2.04 12.43 1.87
C ASP A 96 3.47 12.64 1.38
N ALA A 97 3.64 13.56 0.41
CA ALA A 97 4.91 13.76 -0.28
C ALA A 97 6.02 14.29 0.64
N GLN A 98 5.66 15.05 1.67
CA GLN A 98 6.62 15.73 2.55
C GLN A 98 6.93 14.89 3.79
N THR A 99 5.89 14.51 4.52
CA THR A 99 6.00 13.78 5.78
C THR A 99 6.27 12.31 5.57
N ARG A 100 6.13 11.76 4.36
CA ARG A 100 6.21 10.33 4.03
C ARG A 100 5.37 9.47 4.99
N ARG A 101 4.20 9.98 5.39
CA ARG A 101 3.20 9.27 6.19
C ARG A 101 1.93 9.08 5.36
N CYS A 102 1.20 8.01 5.64
CA CYS A 102 -0.06 7.76 4.98
C CYS A 102 -1.10 8.79 5.44
N THR A 103 -1.78 9.45 4.51
CA THR A 103 -2.80 10.47 4.77
C THR A 103 -4.12 9.90 5.27
N VAL A 104 -4.35 8.60 5.06
CA VAL A 104 -5.57 7.87 5.48
C VAL A 104 -5.27 6.87 6.58
N TYR A 105 -4.43 7.25 7.55
CA TYR A 105 -3.86 6.32 8.54
C TYR A 105 -4.91 5.46 9.26
N ASP A 106 -6.03 6.07 9.64
CA ASP A 106 -7.16 5.43 10.33
C ASP A 106 -8.03 4.58 9.40
N LYS A 107 -7.98 4.83 8.09
CA LYS A 107 -8.76 4.14 7.05
C LYS A 107 -7.92 3.18 6.21
N ARG A 108 -6.66 2.95 6.60
CA ARG A 108 -5.75 2.05 5.87
C ARG A 108 -6.39 0.67 5.61
N PRO A 109 -6.14 0.08 4.43
CA PRO A 109 -6.65 -1.25 4.14
C PRO A 109 -6.01 -2.30 5.05
N GLY A 110 -6.64 -3.48 5.15
CA GLY A 110 -6.16 -4.58 5.98
C GLY A 110 -4.69 -4.93 5.73
N THR A 111 -4.26 -4.94 4.46
CA THR A 111 -2.87 -5.19 4.03
C THR A 111 -1.88 -4.22 4.68
N CYS A 112 -2.16 -2.92 4.64
CA CYS A 112 -1.28 -1.90 5.22
C CYS A 112 -1.30 -1.88 6.75
N ARG A 113 -2.45 -2.16 7.38
CA ARG A 113 -2.56 -2.20 8.85
C ARG A 113 -1.83 -3.39 9.46
N LYS A 114 -1.87 -4.53 8.78
CA LYS A 114 -1.23 -5.77 9.23
C LYS A 114 0.24 -5.83 8.84
N HIS A 115 0.71 -4.98 7.93
CA HIS A 115 2.14 -4.92 7.61
C HIS A 115 2.95 -4.55 8.87
N PRO A 116 4.05 -5.27 9.17
CA PRO A 116 4.72 -6.30 8.36
C PRO A 116 4.40 -7.76 8.72
N GLN A 117 3.38 -8.02 9.54
CA GLN A 117 2.96 -9.40 9.86
C GLN A 117 2.49 -10.14 8.60
N VAL A 118 1.99 -9.40 7.61
CA VAL A 118 1.63 -9.90 6.28
C VAL A 118 2.50 -9.23 5.20
N GLY A 119 2.72 -9.95 4.09
CA GLY A 119 3.47 -9.49 2.93
C GLY A 119 4.47 -10.52 2.41
N PRO A 120 5.31 -10.15 1.43
CA PRO A 120 6.29 -11.06 0.80
C PRO A 120 7.29 -11.68 1.79
N ARG A 121 7.65 -10.95 2.84
CA ARG A 121 8.51 -11.43 3.92
C ARG A 121 7.92 -11.05 5.29
N PRO A 122 7.14 -11.94 5.93
CA PRO A 122 6.54 -11.68 7.22
C PRO A 122 7.57 -11.22 8.27
N ASN A 123 7.15 -10.29 9.13
CA ASN A 123 7.94 -9.66 10.19
C ASN A 123 9.13 -8.82 9.71
N HIS A 124 9.24 -8.57 8.40
CA HIS A 124 10.26 -7.73 7.81
C HIS A 124 9.62 -6.58 7.03
N CYS A 125 10.30 -5.44 7.03
CA CYS A 125 9.86 -4.21 6.39
C CYS A 125 10.97 -3.72 5.46
N PRO A 126 10.65 -3.22 4.25
CA PRO A 126 11.62 -2.56 3.38
C PRO A 126 11.99 -1.17 3.93
N TYR A 127 12.35 -1.07 5.21
CA TYR A 127 12.67 0.19 5.87
C TYR A 127 13.87 0.89 5.20
N GLY A 128 13.65 2.06 4.61
CA GLY A 128 14.71 2.97 4.20
C GLY A 128 14.73 4.18 5.13
N GLN A 129 15.87 4.50 5.73
CA GLN A 129 16.00 5.70 6.57
C GLN A 129 15.94 6.95 5.68
N ARG A 130 15.21 7.98 6.12
CA ARG A 130 15.27 9.31 5.49
C ARG A 130 16.68 9.87 5.61
N SER A 131 17.24 10.26 4.48
CA SER A 131 18.47 11.05 4.39
C SER A 131 18.26 12.44 4.96
#